data_AF-A0A7S3P7J8-F1
#
_entry.id   AF-A0A7S3P7J8-F1
#
_cell.length_a   1.000
_cell.length_b   1.000
_cell.length_c   1.000
_cell.angle_alpha   90.00
_cell.angle_beta   90.00
_cell.angle_gamma   90.00
#
_symmetry.space_group_name_H-M   'P 1'
#
loop_
_entity.id
_entity.type
_entity.pdbx_description
1 polymer ?
#
loop_
_entity_poly.entity_id
_entity_poly.type
_entity_poly.pdbx_seq_one_letter_code
_entity_poly.pdbx_strand_id
1 'polypeptide(L)'
;FIPLDKLSKGAHDRPVATPEEAPRLMDLLNYKQPALAPALFLAVGNTLVAPDLETASRWAYEYEKRWRVVTLDGKLIDTAGTMSGGGKAVKKGGMRLTHAKTVVVSTEEEDSDQATTDYEQLEQELARAQELLQQIRHRRKDIQAELRQLAKDVKAGQARVPKLELEIGNCDTTRENLT
;
A
#
# COMPACT_ATOMS: atom_id res chain seq x y z
N PHE A 1 -32.00 16.97 -13.72
CA PHE A 1 -31.26 18.24 -13.53
C PHE A 1 -31.22 18.54 -12.03
N ILE A 2 -30.03 18.76 -11.44
CA ILE A 2 -29.87 19.10 -10.02
C ILE A 2 -29.24 20.49 -9.94
N PRO A 3 -29.97 21.55 -9.55
CA PRO A 3 -29.41 22.89 -9.41
C PRO A 3 -28.57 23.01 -8.13
N LEU A 4 -27.25 22.92 -8.26
CA LEU A 4 -26.32 22.95 -7.12
C LEU A 4 -26.46 24.21 -6.25
N ASP A 5 -26.73 25.37 -6.86
CA ASP A 5 -26.86 26.65 -6.15
C ASP A 5 -28.06 26.72 -5.20
N LYS A 6 -29.06 25.84 -5.40
CA LYS A 6 -30.26 25.77 -4.55
C LYS A 6 -30.15 24.73 -3.43
N LEU A 7 -29.07 23.95 -3.37
CA LEU A 7 -28.91 22.92 -2.34
C LEU A 7 -28.38 23.52 -1.04
N SER A 8 -28.93 23.04 0.08
CA SER A 8 -28.47 23.46 1.41
C SER A 8 -27.02 23.03 1.64
N LYS A 9 -26.13 24.00 1.82
CA LYS A 9 -24.71 23.74 2.13
C LYS A 9 -24.57 23.16 3.55
N GLY A 10 -23.67 22.19 3.71
CA GLY A 10 -23.30 21.61 5.01
C GLY A 10 -24.28 20.61 5.63
N ALA A 11 -25.34 20.17 4.92
CA ALA A 11 -26.22 19.11 5.43
C ALA A 11 -25.55 17.72 5.47
N HIS A 12 -24.59 17.49 4.58
CA HIS A 12 -23.85 16.24 4.43
C HIS A 12 -22.80 16.04 5.53
N ASP A 13 -22.20 17.12 6.04
CA ASP A 13 -21.15 17.08 7.07
C ASP A 13 -21.69 16.95 8.50
N ARG A 14 -23.01 17.03 8.69
CA ARG A 14 -23.59 16.98 10.04
C ARG A 14 -23.38 15.60 10.64
N PRO A 15 -22.89 15.52 11.90
CA PRO A 15 -22.83 14.27 12.61
C PRO A 15 -24.26 13.79 12.85
N VAL A 16 -24.50 12.51 12.57
CA VAL A 16 -25.80 11.87 12.72
C VAL A 16 -25.58 10.64 13.57
N ALA A 17 -26.30 10.54 14.69
CA ALA A 17 -26.28 9.34 15.52
C ALA A 17 -26.91 8.19 14.72
N THR A 18 -26.10 7.18 14.40
CA THR A 18 -26.52 5.99 13.66
C THR A 18 -26.72 4.80 14.61
N PRO A 19 -27.63 3.88 14.29
CA PRO A 19 -27.73 2.58 14.95
C PRO A 19 -26.37 1.88 14.97
N GLU A 20 -25.92 1.39 16.12
CA GLU A 20 -24.69 0.57 16.24
C GLU A 20 -23.45 1.18 15.55
N GLU A 21 -23.33 2.51 15.50
CA GLU A 21 -22.25 3.21 14.79
C GLU A 21 -22.15 2.84 13.30
N ALA A 22 -23.28 2.47 12.68
CA ALA A 22 -23.35 2.05 11.29
C ALA A 22 -22.75 3.11 10.34
N PRO A 23 -21.93 2.69 9.36
CA PRO A 23 -21.34 3.61 8.39
C PRO A 23 -22.40 4.16 7.44
N ARG A 24 -22.37 5.46 7.20
CA ARG A 24 -23.24 6.09 6.19
C ARG A 24 -22.60 5.96 4.82
N LEU A 25 -23.42 5.72 3.80
CA LEU A 25 -22.94 5.62 2.42
C LEU A 25 -22.26 6.92 1.96
N MET A 26 -22.73 8.09 2.40
CA MET A 26 -22.10 9.38 2.07
C MET A 26 -20.64 9.46 2.54
N ASP A 27 -20.33 8.92 3.72
CA ASP A 27 -19.00 8.99 4.33
C ASP A 27 -18.00 8.04 3.64
N LEU A 28 -18.50 7.03 2.92
CA LEU A 28 -17.71 6.05 2.18
C LEU A 28 -17.42 6.47 0.73
N LEU A 29 -18.05 7.54 0.23
CA LEU A 29 -17.87 7.98 -1.15
C LEU A 29 -16.60 8.80 -1.31
N ASN A 30 -15.75 8.39 -2.26
CA ASN A 30 -14.63 9.21 -2.73
C ASN A 30 -14.99 9.90 -4.06
N TYR A 31 -14.86 11.21 -4.13
CA TYR A 31 -15.23 12.01 -5.30
C TYR A 31 -14.26 13.19 -5.53
N LYS A 32 -13.85 13.42 -6.79
CA LYS A 32 -12.80 14.41 -7.14
C LYS A 32 -13.16 15.85 -6.81
N GLN A 33 -14.44 16.21 -6.88
CA GLN A 33 -14.88 17.59 -6.67
C GLN A 33 -15.73 17.70 -5.41
N PRO A 34 -15.18 18.20 -4.29
CA PRO A 34 -15.90 18.42 -3.04
C PRO A 34 -17.22 19.19 -3.20
N ALA A 35 -17.28 20.10 -4.18
CA ALA A 35 -18.47 20.89 -4.50
C ALA A 35 -19.71 20.05 -4.91
N LEU A 36 -19.53 18.79 -5.32
CA LEU A 36 -20.62 17.87 -5.68
C LEU A 36 -21.26 17.18 -4.47
N ALA A 37 -20.68 17.34 -3.26
CA ALA A 37 -21.18 16.71 -2.05
C ALA A 37 -22.69 16.95 -1.80
N PRO A 38 -23.24 18.19 -1.98
CA PRO A 38 -24.67 18.43 -1.80
C PRO A 38 -25.54 17.63 -2.77
N ALA A 39 -25.09 17.45 -4.02
CA ALA A 39 -25.84 16.67 -5.02
C ALA A 39 -25.80 15.17 -4.73
N LEU A 40 -24.65 14.66 -4.28
CA LEU A 40 -24.52 13.26 -3.84
C LEU A 40 -25.40 12.99 -2.62
N PHE A 41 -25.39 13.91 -1.66
CA PHE A 41 -26.24 13.82 -0.48
C PHE A 41 -27.73 13.91 -0.82
N LEU A 42 -28.13 14.67 -1.84
CA LEU A 42 -29.52 14.66 -2.31
C LEU A 42 -29.96 13.28 -2.81
N ALA A 43 -29.07 12.55 -3.49
CA ALA A 43 -29.40 11.23 -4.04
C ALA A 43 -29.39 10.12 -2.97
N VAL A 44 -28.42 10.18 -2.06
CA VAL A 44 -28.14 9.10 -1.13
C VAL A 44 -28.69 9.39 0.27
N GLY A 45 -28.69 10.64 0.70
CA GLY A 45 -29.08 11.05 2.05
C GLY A 45 -28.30 10.32 3.14
N ASN A 46 -28.95 10.15 4.30
CA ASN A 46 -28.41 9.37 5.42
C ASN A 46 -28.67 7.87 5.25
N THR A 47 -28.31 7.30 4.09
CA THR A 47 -28.42 5.85 3.86
C THR A 47 -27.31 5.12 4.60
N LEU A 48 -27.65 4.08 5.35
CA LEU A 48 -26.71 3.22 6.08
C LEU A 48 -26.27 2.03 5.22
N VAL A 49 -25.05 1.55 5.44
CA VAL A 49 -24.52 0.35 4.76
C VAL A 49 -24.42 -0.81 5.74
N ALA A 50 -25.24 -1.84 5.50
CA ALA A 50 -25.30 -3.05 6.32
C ALA A 50 -24.53 -4.22 5.67
N PRO A 51 -23.94 -5.12 6.46
CA PRO A 51 -23.29 -6.33 5.92
C PRO A 51 -24.31 -7.30 5.30
N ASP A 52 -25.49 -7.46 5.93
CA ASP A 52 -26.50 -8.44 5.55
C ASP A 52 -27.95 -7.90 5.71
N LEU A 53 -28.92 -8.70 5.27
CA LEU A 53 -30.35 -8.33 5.30
C LEU A 53 -30.94 -8.33 6.71
N GLU A 54 -30.41 -9.16 7.60
CA GLU A 54 -30.87 -9.26 8.99
C GLU A 54 -30.55 -7.96 9.74
N THR A 55 -29.28 -7.54 9.68
CA THR A 55 -28.80 -6.26 10.22
C THR A 55 -29.53 -5.09 9.56
N ALA A 56 -29.74 -5.14 8.25
CA ALA A 56 -30.48 -4.09 7.55
C ALA A 56 -31.93 -3.96 8.04
N SER A 57 -32.61 -5.08 8.29
CA SER A 57 -33.98 -5.08 8.79
C SER A 57 -34.06 -4.55 10.22
N ARG A 58 -33.13 -4.97 11.08
CA ARG A 58 -32.99 -4.45 12.44
C ARG A 58 -32.81 -2.94 12.45
N TRP A 59 -31.83 -2.42 11.71
CA TRP A 59 -31.60 -0.97 11.62
C TRP A 59 -32.77 -0.20 11.00
N ALA A 60 -33.49 -0.78 10.04
CA ALA A 60 -34.60 -0.11 9.39
C ALA A 60 -35.85 0.02 10.27
N TYR A 61 -36.15 -0.98 11.11
CA TYR A 61 -37.44 -1.09 11.80
C TYR A 61 -37.39 -1.10 13.34
N GLU A 62 -36.29 -1.53 13.96
CA GLU A 62 -36.22 -1.74 15.42
C GLU A 62 -35.76 -0.49 16.20
N TYR A 63 -35.34 0.56 15.51
CA TYR A 63 -34.92 1.83 16.10
C TYR A 63 -36.04 2.88 16.04
N GLU A 64 -35.98 3.87 16.95
CA GLU A 64 -36.99 4.96 17.05
C GLU A 64 -37.18 5.69 15.72
N LYS A 65 -36.11 5.86 14.96
CA LYS A 65 -36.11 6.44 13.63
C LYS A 65 -36.00 5.34 12.57
N ARG A 66 -36.83 5.41 11.53
CA ARG A 66 -36.68 4.57 10.34
C ARG A 66 -35.49 5.01 9.50
N TRP A 67 -34.65 4.05 9.13
CA TRP A 67 -33.46 4.27 8.31
C TRP A 67 -33.63 3.68 6.91
N ARG A 68 -33.09 4.39 5.92
CA ARG A 68 -32.83 3.81 4.59
C ARG A 68 -31.53 3.02 4.70
N VAL A 69 -31.56 1.73 4.35
CA VAL A 69 -30.40 0.85 4.53
C VAL A 69 -30.14 0.07 3.25
N VAL A 70 -28.89 0.00 2.82
CA VAL A 70 -28.43 -0.83 1.70
C VAL A 70 -27.50 -1.91 2.21
N THR A 71 -27.68 -3.15 1.77
CA THR A 71 -26.77 -4.26 2.09
C THR A 71 -25.61 -4.32 1.12
N LEU A 72 -24.50 -4.96 1.50
CA LEU A 72 -23.39 -5.26 0.57
C LEU A 72 -23.85 -6.08 -0.66
N ASP A 73 -24.87 -6.93 -0.49
CA ASP A 73 -25.51 -7.68 -1.58
C ASP A 73 -26.33 -6.82 -2.57
N GLY A 74 -26.49 -5.52 -2.31
CA GLY A 74 -27.27 -4.60 -3.13
C GLY A 74 -28.79 -4.64 -2.88
N LYS A 75 -29.25 -5.19 -1.75
CA LYS A 75 -30.65 -5.10 -1.30
C LYS A 75 -30.84 -3.74 -0.63
N LEU A 76 -31.94 -3.06 -0.93
CA LEU A 76 -32.26 -1.74 -0.37
C LEU A 76 -33.58 -1.81 0.39
N ILE A 77 -33.59 -1.31 1.61
CA ILE A 77 -34.79 -1.04 2.42
C ILE A 77 -34.97 0.47 2.46
N ASP A 78 -36.06 0.98 1.90
CA ASP A 78 -36.40 2.39 1.95
C ASP A 78 -37.20 2.74 3.21
N THR A 79 -37.17 4.00 3.62
CA THR A 79 -37.89 4.53 4.81
C THR A 79 -39.41 4.32 4.74
N ALA A 80 -39.96 4.26 3.52
CA ALA A 80 -41.36 3.93 3.27
C ALA A 80 -41.72 2.45 3.56
N GLY A 81 -40.73 1.59 3.82
CA GLY A 81 -40.89 0.15 4.00
C GLY A 81 -40.79 -0.65 2.69
N THR A 82 -40.54 0.02 1.57
CA THR A 82 -40.33 -0.65 0.28
C THR A 82 -38.97 -1.35 0.27
N MET A 83 -38.95 -2.65 -0.03
CA MET A 83 -37.73 -3.42 -0.18
C MET A 83 -37.44 -3.76 -1.64
N SER A 84 -36.25 -3.45 -2.11
CA SER A 84 -35.76 -3.91 -3.41
C SER A 84 -35.19 -5.32 -3.27
N GLY A 85 -35.97 -6.34 -3.68
CA GLY A 85 -35.56 -7.75 -3.61
C GLY A 85 -36.32 -8.75 -4.51
N GLY A 86 -37.39 -8.33 -5.20
CA GLY A 86 -38.28 -9.25 -5.94
C GLY A 86 -38.01 -9.43 -7.44
N GLY A 87 -37.02 -8.72 -8.02
CA GLY A 87 -36.74 -8.76 -9.46
C GLY A 87 -35.42 -9.46 -9.77
N LYS A 88 -35.45 -10.54 -10.56
CA LYS A 88 -34.26 -11.30 -11.01
C LYS A 88 -33.24 -10.45 -11.82
N ALA A 89 -33.62 -9.24 -12.21
CA ALA A 89 -32.78 -8.30 -12.95
C ALA A 89 -32.07 -7.33 -12.00
N VAL A 90 -30.90 -7.72 -11.49
CA VAL A 90 -29.97 -6.75 -10.91
C VAL A 90 -29.46 -5.89 -12.06
N LYS A 91 -29.86 -4.61 -12.11
CA LYS A 91 -29.23 -3.62 -13.01
C LYS A 91 -27.80 -3.38 -12.52
N LYS A 92 -26.87 -4.26 -12.89
CA LYS A 92 -25.44 -4.09 -12.64
C LYS A 92 -24.89 -3.03 -13.62
N GLY A 93 -24.00 -2.17 -13.14
CA GLY A 93 -23.29 -1.19 -13.98
C GLY A 93 -23.95 0.19 -14.17
N GLY A 94 -25.13 0.44 -13.59
CA GLY A 94 -25.78 1.77 -13.66
C GLY A 94 -25.12 2.84 -12.80
N MET A 95 -24.47 2.42 -11.70
CA MET A 95 -23.60 3.26 -10.87
C MET A 95 -22.21 2.62 -10.89
N ARG A 96 -21.48 2.83 -11.97
CA ARG A 96 -20.02 2.76 -11.89
C ARG A 96 -19.61 4.07 -11.23
N LEU A 97 -18.78 4.03 -10.18
CA LEU A 97 -17.92 5.19 -9.91
C LEU A 97 -17.06 5.34 -11.18
N THR A 98 -17.54 6.11 -12.14
CA THR A 98 -16.86 6.42 -13.41
C THR A 98 -15.59 7.23 -13.19
N HIS A 99 -15.24 7.50 -11.94
CA HIS A 99 -13.92 7.94 -11.53
C HIS A 99 -12.85 6.86 -11.45
N ALA A 100 -13.19 5.59 -11.71
CA ALA A 100 -12.18 4.58 -12.06
C ALA A 100 -11.92 4.50 -13.58
N LYS A 101 -12.80 5.04 -14.46
CA LYS A 101 -12.70 4.77 -15.92
C LYS A 101 -13.13 5.85 -16.93
N THR A 102 -13.53 7.06 -16.54
CA THR A 102 -13.99 8.09 -17.51
C THR A 102 -13.17 9.38 -17.50
N VAL A 103 -12.18 9.51 -16.63
CA VAL A 103 -11.08 10.50 -16.78
C VAL A 103 -10.12 10.08 -17.90
N VAL A 104 -10.24 8.83 -18.34
CA VAL A 104 -9.28 8.08 -19.15
C VAL A 104 -9.13 8.86 -20.49
N VAL A 105 -10.14 9.27 -21.25
CA VAL A 105 -9.84 9.81 -22.62
C VAL A 105 -9.12 11.18 -22.69
N SER A 106 -9.05 11.98 -21.62
CA SER A 106 -8.29 13.28 -21.64
C SER A 106 -7.17 13.38 -20.61
N THR A 107 -7.09 12.44 -19.67
CA THR A 107 -5.92 12.24 -18.79
C THR A 107 -5.20 10.94 -19.09
N GLU A 108 -5.63 10.13 -20.07
CA GLU A 108 -4.88 8.96 -20.55
C GLU A 108 -3.55 9.41 -21.09
N GLU A 109 -3.46 10.53 -21.80
CA GLU A 109 -2.16 11.00 -22.29
C GLU A 109 -1.29 11.44 -21.10
N GLU A 110 -1.78 12.28 -20.18
CA GLU A 110 -0.96 12.79 -19.07
C GLU A 110 -0.69 11.78 -17.93
N ASP A 111 -1.67 10.94 -17.56
CA ASP A 111 -1.53 9.88 -16.56
C ASP A 111 -0.88 8.62 -17.15
N SER A 112 -1.01 8.33 -18.46
CA SER A 112 -0.18 7.30 -19.11
C SER A 112 1.25 7.79 -19.25
N ASP A 113 1.48 9.05 -19.57
CA ASP A 113 2.83 9.62 -19.63
C ASP A 113 3.47 9.66 -18.23
N GLN A 114 2.69 9.94 -17.18
CA GLN A 114 3.18 9.81 -15.80
C GLN A 114 3.41 8.36 -15.39
N ALA A 115 2.51 7.44 -15.72
CA ALA A 115 2.69 6.03 -15.39
C ALA A 115 3.83 5.38 -16.19
N THR A 116 4.07 5.79 -17.45
CA THR A 116 5.22 5.34 -18.23
C THR A 116 6.50 5.96 -17.71
N THR A 117 6.52 7.25 -17.37
CA THR A 117 7.71 7.89 -16.78
C THR A 117 8.05 7.31 -15.40
N ASP A 118 7.06 7.01 -14.56
CA ASP A 118 7.24 6.33 -13.28
C ASP A 118 7.78 4.90 -13.49
N TYR A 119 7.25 4.18 -14.48
CA TYR A 119 7.73 2.84 -14.83
C TYR A 119 9.17 2.86 -15.36
N GLU A 120 9.51 3.83 -16.21
CA GLU A 120 10.87 4.04 -16.72
C GLU A 120 11.85 4.41 -15.59
N GLN A 121 11.42 5.27 -14.65
CA GLN A 121 12.22 5.59 -13.47
C GLN A 121 12.46 4.35 -12.60
N LEU A 122 11.42 3.55 -12.37
CA LEU A 122 11.53 2.32 -11.58
C LEU A 122 12.44 1.28 -12.27
N GLU A 123 12.38 1.15 -13.59
CA GLU A 123 13.30 0.31 -14.36
C GLU A 123 14.75 0.80 -14.27
N GLN A 124 14.97 2.13 -14.35
CA GLN A 124 16.30 2.71 -14.17
C GLN A 124 16.85 2.48 -12.75
N GLU A 125 16.02 2.63 -11.73
CA GLU A 125 16.40 2.33 -10.35
C GLU A 125 16.74 0.85 -10.15
N LEU A 126 15.94 -0.05 -10.74
CA LEU A 126 16.21 -1.48 -10.73
C LEU A 126 17.57 -1.79 -11.39
N ALA A 127 17.85 -1.20 -12.56
CA ALA A 127 19.11 -1.39 -13.27
C ALA A 127 20.31 -0.91 -12.44
N ARG A 128 20.23 0.29 -11.84
CA ARG A 128 21.28 0.83 -10.96
C ARG A 128 21.48 -0.07 -9.73
N ALA A 129 20.41 -0.54 -9.11
CA ALA A 129 20.48 -1.43 -7.96
C ALA A 129 21.14 -2.77 -8.33
N GLN A 130 20.83 -3.32 -9.50
CA GLN A 130 21.46 -4.54 -10.02
C GLN A 130 22.96 -4.34 -10.27
N GLU A 131 23.36 -3.21 -10.86
CA GLU A 131 24.77 -2.89 -11.11
C GLU A 131 25.56 -2.76 -9.80
N LEU A 132 25.02 -1.99 -8.84
CA LEU A 132 25.63 -1.86 -7.50
C LEU A 132 25.79 -3.22 -6.83
N LEU A 133 24.78 -4.09 -6.95
CA LEU A 133 24.82 -5.43 -6.39
C LEU A 133 25.91 -6.29 -7.04
N GLN A 134 26.13 -6.17 -8.35
CA GLN A 134 27.24 -6.85 -9.03
C GLN A 134 28.60 -6.31 -8.58
N GLN A 135 28.76 -4.99 -8.46
CA GLN A 135 29.98 -4.36 -7.98
C GLN A 135 30.32 -4.81 -6.55
N ILE A 136 29.33 -4.80 -5.64
CA ILE A 136 29.50 -5.28 -4.26
C ILE A 136 29.88 -6.76 -4.24
N ARG A 137 29.27 -7.60 -5.08
CA ARG A 137 29.62 -9.02 -5.19
C ARG A 137 31.05 -9.22 -5.68
N HIS A 138 31.51 -8.45 -6.65
CA HIS A 138 32.88 -8.52 -7.14
C HIS A 138 33.86 -8.11 -6.05
N ARG A 139 33.65 -6.93 -5.43
CA ARG A 139 34.48 -6.43 -4.34
C ARG A 139 34.53 -7.40 -3.16
N ARG A 140 33.43 -8.07 -2.83
CA ARG A 140 33.40 -9.11 -1.80
C ARG A 140 34.28 -10.31 -2.16
N LYS A 141 34.29 -10.74 -3.43
CA LYS A 141 35.16 -11.83 -3.89
C LYS A 141 36.64 -11.43 -3.81
N ASP A 142 36.98 -10.21 -4.19
CA ASP A 142 38.36 -9.72 -4.18
C ASP A 142 38.88 -9.62 -2.74
N ILE A 143 38.11 -9.02 -1.83
CA ILE A 143 38.44 -8.95 -0.39
C ILE A 143 38.55 -10.36 0.21
N GLN A 144 37.69 -11.32 -0.20
CA GLN A 144 37.82 -12.70 0.26
C GLN A 144 39.10 -13.38 -0.27
N ALA A 145 39.55 -13.05 -1.48
CA ALA A 145 40.79 -13.57 -2.03
C ALA A 145 42.01 -12.98 -1.28
N GLU A 146 42.00 -11.66 -1.02
CA GLU A 146 43.03 -10.98 -0.22
C GLU A 146 43.11 -11.56 1.20
N LEU A 147 41.96 -11.75 1.87
CA LEU A 147 41.91 -12.39 3.19
C LEU A 147 42.54 -13.80 3.19
N ARG A 148 42.30 -14.58 2.13
CA ARG A 148 42.89 -15.92 1.99
C ARG A 148 44.40 -15.86 1.76
N GLN A 149 44.89 -14.89 0.99
CA GLN A 149 46.33 -14.70 0.79
C GLN A 149 46.99 -14.27 2.09
N LEU A 150 46.46 -13.24 2.74
CA LEU A 150 46.99 -12.74 4.01
C LEU A 150 46.99 -13.82 5.10
N ALA A 151 45.94 -14.65 5.16
CA ALA A 151 45.91 -15.79 6.09
C ALA A 151 47.01 -16.83 5.80
N LYS A 152 47.35 -17.06 4.53
CA LYS A 152 48.49 -17.94 4.17
C LYS A 152 49.81 -17.31 4.58
N ASP A 153 49.98 -16.01 4.35
CA ASP A 153 51.21 -15.29 4.68
C ASP A 153 51.44 -15.23 6.18
N VAL A 154 50.39 -14.99 6.97
CA VAL A 154 50.42 -15.06 8.44
C VAL A 154 50.85 -16.46 8.88
N LYS A 155 50.26 -17.51 8.31
CA LYS A 155 50.63 -18.90 8.65
C LYS A 155 52.08 -19.23 8.28
N ALA A 156 52.55 -18.76 7.12
CA ALA A 156 53.93 -18.93 6.69
C ALA A 156 54.91 -18.16 7.59
N GLY A 157 54.56 -16.93 7.99
CA GLY A 157 55.31 -16.12 8.95
C GLY A 157 55.39 -16.82 10.32
N GLN A 158 54.27 -17.28 10.85
CA GLN A 158 54.20 -18.04 12.11
C GLN A 158 55.07 -19.30 12.08
N ALA A 159 55.18 -19.98 10.93
CA ALA A 159 56.06 -21.14 10.79
C ALA A 159 57.56 -20.76 10.71
N ARG A 160 57.90 -19.56 10.24
CA ARG A 160 59.29 -19.07 10.15
C ARG A 160 59.83 -18.57 11.49
N VAL A 161 58.98 -17.99 12.33
CA VAL A 161 59.35 -17.49 13.67
C VAL A 161 60.11 -18.53 14.51
N PRO A 162 59.57 -19.74 14.77
CA PRO A 162 60.26 -20.73 15.61
C PRO A 162 61.54 -21.25 14.97
N LYS A 163 61.62 -21.29 13.63
CA LYS A 163 62.83 -21.70 12.92
C LYS A 163 63.96 -20.68 13.11
N LEU A 164 63.64 -19.39 12.98
CA LEU A 164 64.59 -18.31 13.19
C LEU A 164 65.00 -18.20 14.67
N GLU A 165 64.08 -18.40 15.61
CA GLU A 165 64.40 -18.49 17.04
C GLU A 165 65.41 -19.62 17.34
N LEU A 166 65.24 -20.78 16.71
CA LEU A 166 66.17 -21.91 16.82
C LEU A 166 67.54 -21.61 16.20
N GLU A 167 67.57 -20.97 15.03
CA GLU A 167 68.81 -20.55 14.38
C GLU A 167 69.58 -19.52 15.22
N ILE A 168 68.88 -18.54 15.82
CA ILE A 168 69.48 -17.55 16.74
C ILE A 168 70.07 -18.24 17.97
N GLY A 169 69.32 -19.13 18.63
CA GLY A 169 69.82 -19.88 19.79
C GLY A 169 71.06 -20.75 19.48
N ASN A 170 71.11 -21.34 18.28
CA ASN A 170 72.29 -22.09 17.82
C ASN A 170 73.52 -21.18 17.56
N CYS A 171 73.29 -19.95 17.08
CA CYS A 171 74.36 -18.96 16.92
C CYS A 171 74.90 -18.45 18.27
N ASP A 172 74.03 -18.26 19.26
CA ASP A 172 74.46 -17.81 20.60
C ASP A 172 75.28 -18.89 21.33
N THR A 173 74.86 -20.15 21.25
CA THR A 173 75.61 -21.28 21.84
C THR A 173 76.97 -21.51 21.17
N THR A 174 77.07 -21.34 19.85
CA THR A 174 78.37 -21.42 19.15
C THR A 174 79.30 -20.26 19.51
N ARG A 175 78.76 -19.08 19.82
CA ARG A 175 79.54 -17.92 20.27
C ARG A 175 80.10 -18.11 21.68
N GLU A 176 79.32 -18.66 22.62
CA GLU A 176 79.79 -18.98 23.98
C GLU A 176 80.93 -20.02 23.97
N ASN A 177 80.92 -20.96 23.03
CA ASN A 177 81.99 -21.97 22.90
C ASN A 177 83.30 -21.41 22.30
N LEU A 178 83.30 -20.19 21.76
CA LEU A 178 84.45 -19.55 21.10
C LEU A 178 85.11 -18.45 21.95
N THR A 179 84.56 -18.12 23.13
CA THR A 179 85.09 -17.15 24.11
C THR A 179 85.54 -17.85 25.37
#